data_AF-A0A0D5Y5D1-F1
#
_entry.id   AF-A0A0D5Y5D1-F1
#
_cell.length_a   1.000
_cell.length_b   1.000
_cell.length_c   1.000
_cell.angle_alpha   90.00
_cell.angle_beta   90.00
_cell.angle_gamma   90.00
#
_symmetry.space_group_name_H-M   'P 1'
#
loop_
_entity.id
_entity.type
_entity.pdbx_description
1 polymer ?
#
loop_
_entity_poly.entity_id
_entity_poly.type
_entity_poly.pdbx_seq_one_letter_code
_entity_poly.pdbx_strand_id
1 'polypeptide(L)'
;MDAPPTTADRTREAERDCQAKRDKDCVKCPPEQGSMTIPNNGKGHSMSARAALYQAWVTAFPTPYEWWWNNTWWDGFDKPRCTLLEAKANYAFMFIPLIGLPRPWANVEKTLITPAERHSLKARPSPPVAVEWHFLQRVVYEYCAEQYAERGLTNLTAYWNPMPGTKDHDEYIEQRAKEQKEWEEYRRENPDRVFEA
;
A
#
# COMPACT_ATOMS: atom_id res chain seq x y z
N MET A 1 -25.11 0.00 -21.87
CA MET A 1 -23.94 0.84 -21.60
C MET A 1 -23.09 0.08 -20.63
N ASP A 2 -21.84 -0.21 -21.00
CA ASP A 2 -20.98 -1.20 -20.35
C ASP A 2 -20.58 -0.81 -18.92
N ALA A 3 -20.33 -1.83 -18.08
CA ALA A 3 -19.98 -1.66 -16.68
C ALA A 3 -18.69 -0.83 -16.51
N PRO A 4 -18.57 0.00 -15.46
CA PRO A 4 -17.36 0.79 -15.25
C PRO A 4 -16.15 -0.12 -15.02
N PRO A 5 -15.03 0.13 -15.71
CA PRO A 5 -13.83 -0.69 -15.62
C PRO A 5 -13.27 -0.71 -14.19
N THR A 6 -12.85 -1.90 -13.71
CA THR A 6 -12.08 -2.02 -12.46
C THR A 6 -10.78 -1.23 -12.57
N THR A 7 -10.07 -0.96 -11.46
CA THR A 7 -8.75 -0.31 -11.51
C THR A 7 -7.80 -1.02 -12.47
N ALA A 8 -7.86 -2.36 -12.56
CA ALA A 8 -7.10 -3.16 -13.52
C ALA A 8 -7.56 -3.01 -14.99
N ASP A 9 -8.83 -2.67 -15.21
CA ASP A 9 -9.38 -2.41 -16.54
C ASP A 9 -9.10 -0.96 -16.96
N ARG A 10 -9.09 0.01 -16.03
CA ARG A 10 -8.65 1.40 -16.27
C ARG A 10 -7.16 1.46 -16.62
N THR A 11 -6.32 0.68 -15.94
CA THR A 11 -4.89 0.56 -16.28
C THR A 11 -4.71 -0.04 -17.68
N ARG A 12 -5.43 -1.11 -18.02
CA ARG A 12 -5.39 -1.70 -19.37
C ARG A 12 -5.94 -0.78 -20.45
N GLU A 13 -6.96 0.01 -20.13
CA GLU A 13 -7.52 1.00 -21.05
C GLU A 13 -6.54 2.16 -21.26
N ALA A 14 -5.92 2.68 -20.20
CA ALA A 14 -4.85 3.68 -20.29
C ALA A 14 -3.63 3.17 -21.05
N GLU A 15 -3.22 1.92 -20.87
CA GLU A 15 -2.15 1.26 -21.63
C GLU A 15 -2.50 1.11 -23.12
N ARG A 16 -3.74 0.72 -23.44
CA ARG A 16 -4.24 0.62 -24.82
C ARG A 16 -4.30 1.99 -25.49
N ASP A 17 -4.77 3.01 -24.78
CA ASP A 17 -4.84 4.38 -25.28
C ASP A 17 -3.43 4.97 -25.51
N CYS A 18 -2.48 4.62 -24.65
CA CYS A 18 -1.06 4.93 -24.80
C CYS A 18 -0.42 4.26 -26.02
N GLN A 19 -0.69 2.97 -26.23
CA GLN A 19 -0.20 2.24 -27.40
C GLN A 19 -0.83 2.74 -28.71
N ALA A 20 -2.11 3.09 -28.69
CA ALA A 20 -2.83 3.59 -29.85
C ALA A 20 -2.33 4.97 -30.33
N LYS A 21 -1.87 5.83 -29.42
CA LYS A 21 -1.44 7.20 -29.74
C LYS A 21 0.04 7.33 -30.18
N ARG A 22 0.85 6.26 -30.11
CA ARG A 22 2.32 6.29 -30.35
C ARG A 22 2.99 7.47 -29.63
N ASP A 23 2.47 7.84 -28.47
CA ASP A 23 2.90 9.03 -27.76
C ASP A 23 4.20 8.75 -27.00
N LYS A 24 5.23 9.57 -27.23
CA LYS A 24 6.54 9.39 -26.59
C LYS A 24 6.53 9.83 -25.11
N ASP A 25 5.43 10.46 -24.70
CA ASP A 25 5.19 11.06 -23.39
C ASP A 25 4.04 10.42 -22.60
N CYS A 26 3.72 9.14 -22.84
CA CYS A 26 2.96 8.35 -21.86
C CYS A 26 3.62 8.51 -20.49
N VAL A 27 2.85 8.93 -19.47
CA VAL A 27 3.37 9.28 -18.15
C VAL A 27 4.22 8.14 -17.62
N LYS A 28 5.54 8.27 -17.79
CA LYS A 28 6.48 7.22 -17.42
C LYS A 28 6.45 7.11 -15.91
N CYS A 29 6.26 5.90 -15.39
CA CYS A 29 6.33 5.66 -13.96
C CYS A 29 7.75 5.93 -13.45
N PRO A 30 8.02 7.04 -12.73
CA PRO A 30 9.40 7.41 -12.37
C PRO A 30 10.13 6.37 -11.51
N PRO A 31 9.46 5.65 -10.58
CA PRO A 31 10.04 4.51 -9.86
C PRO A 31 10.66 3.42 -10.72
N GLU A 32 10.29 3.27 -11.99
CA GLU A 32 10.91 2.27 -12.89
C GLU A 32 12.41 2.51 -13.12
N GLN A 33 12.90 3.72 -12.86
CA GLN A 33 14.34 4.05 -12.92
C GLN A 33 15.11 3.51 -11.71
N GLY A 34 14.41 2.96 -10.72
CA GLY A 34 15.00 2.28 -9.58
C GLY A 34 15.58 0.92 -9.94
N SER A 35 15.99 0.19 -8.92
CA SER A 35 16.52 -1.16 -9.11
C SER A 35 16.19 -2.06 -7.93
N MET A 36 15.91 -3.33 -8.22
CA MET A 36 15.76 -4.35 -7.20
C MET A 36 17.15 -4.80 -6.75
N THR A 37 17.48 -4.62 -5.47
CA THR A 37 18.80 -4.93 -4.93
C THR A 37 18.72 -5.18 -3.41
N ILE A 38 19.84 -5.55 -2.79
CA ILE A 38 19.90 -5.90 -1.37
C ILE A 38 20.44 -4.70 -0.57
N PRO A 39 19.72 -4.21 0.45
CA PRO A 39 20.16 -3.09 1.27
C PRO A 39 21.35 -3.44 2.16
N ASN A 40 21.89 -2.44 2.86
CA ASN A 40 22.99 -2.58 3.83
C ASN A 40 24.24 -3.26 3.24
N ASN A 41 24.68 -2.81 2.07
CA ASN A 41 25.85 -3.35 1.36
C ASN A 41 25.74 -4.86 1.12
N GLY A 42 24.57 -5.33 0.69
CA GLY A 42 24.33 -6.74 0.38
C GLY A 42 23.97 -7.62 1.58
N LYS A 43 23.77 -7.05 2.78
CA LYS A 43 23.43 -7.82 3.99
C LYS A 43 21.94 -7.95 4.26
N GLY A 44 21.11 -7.10 3.66
CA GLY A 44 19.69 -7.03 4.01
C GLY A 44 19.45 -6.31 5.33
N HIS A 45 18.20 -5.96 5.64
CA HIS A 45 17.81 -5.47 6.96
C HIS A 45 17.71 -6.62 7.97
N SER A 46 18.04 -6.34 9.24
CA SER A 46 17.84 -7.29 10.34
C SER A 46 16.34 -7.38 10.64
N MET A 47 15.69 -8.40 10.10
CA MET A 47 14.25 -8.63 10.26
C MET A 47 13.96 -9.95 10.96
N SER A 48 12.86 -9.99 11.71
CA SER A 48 12.30 -11.26 12.19
C SER A 48 11.81 -12.11 11.02
N ALA A 49 11.82 -13.45 11.16
CA ALA A 49 11.32 -14.36 10.12
C ALA A 49 9.88 -14.04 9.69
N ARG A 50 9.02 -13.66 10.64
CA ARG A 50 7.63 -13.26 10.36
C ARG A 50 7.54 -11.97 9.55
N ALA A 51 8.40 -10.99 9.80
CA ALA A 51 8.44 -9.76 9.01
C ALA A 51 8.96 -10.03 7.58
N ALA A 52 10.00 -10.86 7.43
CA ALA A 52 10.51 -11.27 6.12
C ALA A 52 9.46 -12.01 5.28
N LEU A 53 8.76 -12.98 5.88
CA LEU A 53 7.66 -13.70 5.22
C LEU A 53 6.53 -12.77 4.80
N TYR A 54 6.18 -11.83 5.68
CA TYR A 54 5.11 -10.87 5.41
C TYR A 54 5.48 -9.92 4.27
N GLN A 55 6.70 -9.38 4.26
CA GLN A 55 7.21 -8.57 3.16
C GLN A 55 7.15 -9.31 1.83
N ALA A 56 7.69 -10.53 1.78
CA ALA A 56 7.66 -11.34 0.56
C ALA A 56 6.24 -11.61 0.06
N TRP A 57 5.27 -11.77 0.97
CA TRP A 57 3.87 -11.96 0.61
C TRP A 57 3.21 -10.68 0.08
N VAL A 58 3.40 -9.54 0.75
CA VAL A 58 2.84 -8.25 0.31
C VAL A 58 3.41 -7.83 -1.05
N THR A 59 4.71 -7.98 -1.25
CA THR A 59 5.42 -7.34 -2.36
C THR A 59 5.76 -8.29 -3.50
N ALA A 60 5.63 -9.61 -3.28
CA ALA A 60 6.15 -10.65 -4.15
C ALA A 60 7.68 -10.57 -4.40
N PHE A 61 8.42 -9.79 -3.60
CA PHE A 61 9.88 -9.72 -3.71
C PHE A 61 10.52 -10.85 -2.90
N PRO A 62 11.57 -11.51 -3.43
CA PRO A 62 12.31 -12.49 -2.66
C PRO A 62 13.10 -11.81 -1.54
N THR A 63 13.08 -12.32 -0.31
CA THR A 63 13.96 -11.82 0.75
C THR A 63 15.43 -12.09 0.38
N PRO A 64 16.38 -11.14 0.56
CA PRO A 64 16.25 -9.82 1.19
C PRO A 64 16.23 -8.66 0.17
N TYR A 65 15.64 -8.87 -1.01
CA TYR A 65 15.58 -7.84 -2.06
C TYR A 65 14.52 -6.79 -1.77
N GLU A 66 14.87 -5.55 -2.10
CA GLU A 66 14.05 -4.35 -1.96
C GLU A 66 14.21 -3.49 -3.21
N TRP A 67 13.32 -2.51 -3.39
CA TRP A 67 13.39 -1.55 -4.49
C TRP A 67 14.11 -0.28 -4.04
N TRP A 68 15.26 0.02 -4.66
CA TRP A 68 15.98 1.27 -4.43
C TRP A 68 15.53 2.33 -5.42
N TRP A 69 14.93 3.40 -4.91
CA TRP A 69 14.55 4.56 -5.72
C TRP A 69 14.44 5.85 -4.89
N ASN A 70 14.82 6.98 -5.48
CA ASN A 70 14.83 8.31 -4.86
C ASN A 70 15.54 8.41 -3.49
N ASN A 71 16.67 7.71 -3.37
CA ASN A 71 17.44 7.59 -2.12
C ASN A 71 16.63 6.99 -0.96
N THR A 72 15.70 6.10 -1.27
CA THR A 72 14.86 5.38 -0.31
C THR A 72 14.81 3.90 -0.70
N TRP A 73 14.86 3.04 0.32
CA TRP A 73 14.58 1.62 0.20
C TRP A 73 13.09 1.40 0.41
N TRP A 74 12.47 0.70 -0.54
CA TRP A 74 11.06 0.32 -0.48
C TRP A 74 10.98 -1.20 -0.42
N ASP A 75 10.11 -1.71 0.44
CA ASP A 75 9.93 -3.16 0.61
C ASP A 75 9.55 -3.85 -0.71
N GLY A 76 8.90 -3.12 -1.63
CA GLY A 76 8.66 -3.54 -3.01
C GLY A 76 8.16 -2.43 -3.94
N PHE A 77 7.90 -2.81 -5.19
CA PHE A 77 7.40 -1.91 -6.22
C PHE A 77 6.44 -2.65 -7.17
N ASP A 78 5.21 -2.17 -7.27
CA ASP A 78 4.21 -2.59 -8.24
C ASP A 78 4.28 -1.71 -9.49
N LYS A 79 4.97 -2.23 -10.50
CA LYS A 79 5.23 -1.53 -11.76
C LYS A 79 3.95 -1.17 -12.52
N PRO A 80 3.00 -2.09 -12.79
CA PRO A 80 1.73 -1.76 -13.46
C PRO A 80 0.93 -0.63 -12.80
N ARG A 81 0.98 -0.52 -11.47
CA ARG A 81 0.25 0.52 -10.71
C ARG A 81 1.09 1.74 -10.38
N CYS A 82 2.34 1.80 -10.81
CA CYS A 82 3.31 2.81 -10.39
C CYS A 82 3.35 3.06 -8.87
N THR A 83 3.27 1.98 -8.09
CA THR A 83 3.01 2.04 -6.65
C THR A 83 4.16 1.44 -5.86
N LEU A 84 4.71 2.21 -4.92
CA LEU A 84 5.75 1.77 -4.01
C LEU A 84 5.12 1.10 -2.78
N LEU A 85 5.67 -0.02 -2.33
CA LEU A 85 5.06 -0.87 -1.31
C LEU A 85 5.91 -0.91 -0.04
N GLU A 86 5.22 -0.90 1.11
CA GLU A 86 5.77 -1.07 2.44
C GLU A 86 4.99 -2.14 3.20
N ALA A 87 5.69 -3.05 3.88
CA ALA A 87 5.14 -4.16 4.62
C ALA A 87 5.44 -4.00 6.12
N LYS A 88 4.40 -3.69 6.91
CA LYS A 88 4.51 -3.48 8.36
C LYS A 88 3.97 -4.68 9.13
N ALA A 89 4.87 -5.41 9.77
CA ALA A 89 4.55 -6.55 10.62
C ALA A 89 5.18 -6.43 12.01
N ASN A 90 4.56 -7.08 12.99
CA ASN A 90 5.05 -7.24 14.37
C ASN A 90 5.07 -5.95 15.20
N TYR A 91 4.11 -5.04 14.95
CA TYR A 91 3.97 -3.81 15.74
C TYR A 91 2.84 -3.83 16.76
N ALA A 92 1.98 -4.85 16.79
CA ALA A 92 0.83 -4.91 17.71
C ALA A 92 1.22 -4.81 19.21
N PHE A 93 2.45 -5.21 19.58
CA PHE A 93 2.95 -5.08 20.95
C PHE A 93 3.00 -3.63 21.45
N MET A 94 3.09 -2.65 20.52
CA MET A 94 3.09 -1.22 20.81
C MET A 94 1.72 -0.68 21.24
N PHE A 95 0.65 -1.46 21.08
CA PHE A 95 -0.73 -1.02 21.29
C PHE A 95 -1.37 -1.73 22.48
N ILE A 96 -2.33 -1.05 23.11
CA ILE A 96 -3.19 -1.62 24.15
C ILE A 96 -4.27 -2.45 23.44
N PRO A 97 -4.37 -3.76 23.70
CA PRO A 97 -5.40 -4.61 23.10
C PRO A 97 -6.80 -4.05 23.36
N LEU A 98 -7.71 -4.24 22.39
CA LEU A 98 -9.11 -3.81 22.39
C LEU A 98 -9.36 -2.29 22.35
N ILE A 99 -8.46 -1.47 22.91
CA ILE A 99 -8.60 -0.01 22.95
C ILE A 99 -7.94 0.65 21.73
N GLY A 100 -6.96 -0.02 21.10
CA GLY A 100 -6.33 0.47 19.86
C GLY A 100 -5.39 1.67 20.04
N LEU A 101 -5.19 2.14 21.27
CA LEU A 101 -4.28 3.24 21.57
C LEU A 101 -2.84 2.74 21.76
N PRO A 102 -1.83 3.55 21.36
CA PRO A 102 -0.44 3.28 21.69
C PRO A 102 -0.22 3.16 23.20
N ARG A 103 0.64 2.22 23.60
CA ARG A 103 1.11 2.13 24.98
C ARG A 103 1.98 3.35 25.32
N PRO A 104 2.00 3.81 26.58
CA PRO A 104 2.75 5.02 26.96
C PRO A 104 4.25 5.01 26.63
N TRP A 105 4.87 3.82 26.62
CA TRP A 105 6.29 3.65 26.29
C TRP A 105 6.55 3.44 24.80
N ALA A 106 5.51 3.23 23.99
CA ALA A 106 5.65 2.90 22.59
C ALA A 106 5.84 4.17 21.75
N ASN A 107 6.96 4.27 21.05
CA ASN A 107 7.25 5.40 20.17
C ASN A 107 6.65 5.17 18.78
N VAL A 108 5.31 5.10 18.70
CA VAL A 108 4.57 4.87 17.43
C VAL A 108 4.86 5.98 16.42
N GLU A 109 4.92 7.23 16.88
CA GLU A 109 5.23 8.39 16.04
C GLU A 109 6.52 8.18 15.24
N LYS A 110 7.63 7.91 15.93
CA LYS A 110 8.94 7.71 15.29
C LYS A 110 9.00 6.43 14.45
N THR A 111 8.23 5.40 14.82
CA THR A 111 8.35 4.06 14.23
C THR A 111 7.47 3.87 13.00
N LEU A 112 6.27 4.47 12.99
CA LEU A 112 5.25 4.22 11.97
C LEU A 112 4.70 5.50 11.33
N ILE A 113 4.70 6.63 12.03
CA ILE A 113 4.11 7.87 11.49
C ILE A 113 5.13 8.70 10.72
N THR A 114 6.21 9.15 11.38
CA THR A 114 7.27 9.93 10.74
C THR A 114 7.89 9.24 9.52
N PRO A 115 8.12 7.91 9.49
CA PRO A 115 8.62 7.26 8.29
C PRO A 115 7.61 7.28 7.14
N ALA A 116 6.31 7.14 7.40
CA ALA A 116 5.27 7.23 6.38
C ALA A 116 5.21 8.64 5.75
N GLU A 117 5.33 9.70 6.56
CA GLU A 117 5.43 11.08 6.05
C GLU A 117 6.63 11.24 5.12
N ARG A 118 7.81 10.73 5.53
CA ARG A 118 9.02 10.77 4.70
C ARG A 118 8.83 9.99 3.40
N HIS A 119 8.17 8.84 3.45
CA HIS A 119 7.90 8.02 2.27
C HIS A 119 6.93 8.75 1.33
N SER A 120 5.86 9.34 1.86
CA SER A 120 4.94 10.20 1.10
C SER A 120 5.67 11.37 0.41
N LEU A 121 6.63 12.02 1.08
CA LEU A 121 7.44 13.09 0.49
C LEU A 121 8.43 12.58 -0.57
N LYS A 122 8.97 11.36 -0.41
CA LYS A 122 9.90 10.73 -1.34
C LYS A 122 9.22 10.14 -2.58
N ALA A 123 7.94 9.80 -2.49
CA ALA A 123 7.13 9.32 -3.59
C ALA A 123 6.63 10.47 -4.48
N ARG A 124 7.56 11.15 -5.15
CA ARG A 124 7.28 12.29 -6.03
C ARG A 124 7.99 12.16 -7.39
N PRO A 125 7.37 12.63 -8.49
CA PRO A 125 6.08 13.32 -8.56
C PRO A 125 4.88 12.38 -8.31
N SER A 126 3.84 12.91 -7.68
CA SER A 126 2.58 12.21 -7.42
C SER A 126 1.43 13.13 -7.86
N PRO A 127 0.59 12.73 -8.84
CA PRO A 127 0.62 11.47 -9.62
C PRO A 127 1.81 11.37 -10.60
N PRO A 128 2.12 10.17 -11.16
CA PRO A 128 1.42 8.88 -10.97
C PRO A 128 1.92 8.05 -9.80
N VAL A 129 3.00 8.47 -9.11
CA VAL A 129 3.59 7.66 -8.03
C VAL A 129 2.66 7.63 -6.82
N ALA A 130 2.29 6.44 -6.39
CA ALA A 130 1.56 6.20 -5.15
C ALA A 130 2.39 5.38 -4.16
N VAL A 131 2.00 5.40 -2.89
CA VAL A 131 2.58 4.60 -1.82
C VAL A 131 1.50 3.78 -1.14
N GLU A 132 1.78 2.51 -0.87
CA GLU A 132 0.91 1.67 -0.06
C GLU A 132 1.65 1.12 1.15
N TRP A 133 1.05 1.30 2.31
CA TRP A 133 1.50 0.69 3.56
C TRP A 133 0.56 -0.44 3.93
N HIS A 134 1.06 -1.67 3.84
CA HIS A 134 0.31 -2.88 4.14
C HIS A 134 0.65 -3.35 5.55
N PHE A 135 -0.35 -3.42 6.42
CA PHE A 135 -0.18 -3.82 7.81
C PHE A 135 -0.74 -5.21 8.08
N LEU A 136 0.06 -6.04 8.74
CA LEU A 136 -0.33 -7.40 9.12
C LEU A 136 -1.38 -7.40 10.23
N GLN A 137 -1.30 -6.45 11.16
CA GLN A 137 -2.15 -6.38 12.34
C GLN A 137 -3.16 -5.24 12.24
N ARG A 138 -4.44 -5.58 12.35
CA ARG A 138 -5.57 -4.65 12.25
C ARG A 138 -5.44 -3.43 13.16
N VAL A 139 -5.11 -3.65 14.43
CA VAL A 139 -4.97 -2.57 15.43
C VAL A 139 -3.92 -1.53 15.05
N VAL A 140 -2.87 -1.95 14.34
CA VAL A 140 -1.80 -1.05 13.89
C VAL A 140 -2.27 -0.28 12.66
N TYR A 141 -2.94 -0.97 11.73
CA TYR A 141 -3.56 -0.35 10.56
C TYR A 141 -4.53 0.75 10.96
N GLU A 142 -5.49 0.45 11.83
CA GLU A 142 -6.57 1.40 12.18
C GLU A 142 -5.99 2.71 12.71
N TYR A 143 -5.05 2.61 13.67
CA TYR A 143 -4.37 3.79 14.20
C TYR A 143 -3.56 4.54 13.14
N CYS A 144 -2.75 3.83 12.34
CA CYS A 144 -1.89 4.50 11.36
C CYS A 144 -2.68 5.14 10.22
N ALA A 145 -3.74 4.48 9.75
CA ALA A 145 -4.61 4.99 8.69
C ALA A 145 -5.29 6.31 9.12
N GLU A 146 -5.80 6.37 10.36
CA GLU A 146 -6.35 7.61 10.94
C GLU A 146 -5.28 8.72 10.96
N GLN A 147 -4.09 8.43 11.49
CA GLN A 147 -3.00 9.41 11.56
C GLN A 147 -2.53 9.90 10.18
N TYR A 148 -2.50 9.04 9.16
CA TYR A 148 -2.13 9.43 7.80
C TYR A 148 -3.19 10.32 7.15
N ALA A 149 -4.48 10.05 7.42
CA ALA A 149 -5.58 10.88 6.95
C ALA A 149 -5.56 12.26 7.61
N GLU A 150 -5.38 12.33 8.94
CA GLU A 150 -5.27 13.59 9.69
C GLU A 150 -4.12 14.48 9.19
N ARG A 151 -3.03 13.86 8.73
CA ARG A 151 -1.84 14.55 8.19
C ARG A 151 -1.95 14.88 6.70
N GLY A 152 -3.03 14.47 6.04
CA GLY A 152 -3.26 14.74 4.62
C GLY A 152 -2.25 14.06 3.70
N LEU A 153 -1.80 12.84 4.03
CA LEU A 153 -0.88 12.06 3.20
C LEU A 153 -1.60 11.47 1.96
N THR A 154 -2.04 12.34 1.05
CA THR A 154 -2.96 11.99 -0.05
C THR A 154 -2.40 11.03 -1.10
N ASN A 155 -1.08 10.83 -1.16
CA ASN A 155 -0.44 9.87 -2.06
C ASN A 155 -0.05 8.56 -1.36
N LEU A 156 -0.43 8.38 -0.09
CA LEU A 156 -0.16 7.19 0.70
C LEU A 156 -1.48 6.59 1.16
N THR A 157 -1.70 5.31 0.86
CA THR A 157 -2.86 4.56 1.34
C THR A 157 -2.41 3.44 2.26
N ALA A 158 -3.04 3.32 3.43
CA ALA A 158 -2.82 2.21 4.33
C ALA A 158 -3.85 1.10 4.06
N TYR A 159 -3.41 -0.15 4.19
CA TYR A 159 -4.27 -1.32 4.08
C TYR A 159 -4.05 -2.25 5.27
N TRP A 160 -5.14 -2.75 5.84
CA TRP A 160 -5.07 -4.00 6.60
C TRP A 160 -4.98 -5.14 5.60
N ASN A 161 -3.86 -5.86 5.61
CA ASN A 161 -3.58 -6.93 4.66
C ASN A 161 -3.04 -8.14 5.44
N PRO A 162 -3.91 -8.96 6.07
CA PRO A 162 -3.47 -10.12 6.83
C PRO A 162 -3.13 -11.31 5.92
N MET A 163 -2.08 -12.08 6.29
CA MET A 163 -1.65 -13.25 5.52
C MET A 163 -2.70 -14.37 5.50
N PRO A 164 -2.82 -15.11 4.38
CA PRO A 164 -3.72 -16.25 4.25
C PRO A 164 -3.52 -17.32 5.33
N GLY A 165 -4.58 -18.08 5.60
CA GLY A 165 -4.55 -19.15 6.60
C GLY A 165 -4.54 -18.67 8.05
N THR A 166 -4.90 -17.40 8.28
CA THR A 166 -5.08 -16.84 9.62
C THR A 166 -6.53 -16.41 9.82
N LYS A 167 -7.01 -16.42 11.07
CA LYS A 167 -8.35 -15.93 11.40
C LYS A 167 -8.56 -14.48 10.95
N ASP A 168 -7.54 -13.64 11.12
CA ASP A 168 -7.52 -12.26 10.67
C ASP A 168 -7.78 -12.15 9.15
N HIS A 169 -7.27 -13.11 8.36
CA HIS A 169 -7.53 -13.17 6.92
C HIS A 169 -8.96 -13.55 6.59
N ASP A 170 -9.53 -14.52 7.28
CA ASP A 170 -10.93 -14.89 7.09
C ASP A 170 -11.86 -13.71 7.40
N GLU A 171 -11.59 -13.00 8.51
CA GLU A 171 -12.31 -11.78 8.90
C GLU A 171 -12.14 -10.66 7.86
N TYR A 172 -10.93 -10.48 7.33
CA TYR A 172 -10.66 -9.52 6.26
C TYR A 172 -11.47 -9.82 5.00
N ILE A 173 -11.48 -11.07 4.55
CA ILE A 173 -12.25 -11.47 3.35
C ILE A 173 -13.74 -11.24 3.56
N GLU A 174 -14.28 -11.59 4.73
CA GLU A 174 -15.68 -11.34 5.06
C GLU A 174 -16.01 -9.83 5.05
N GLN A 175 -15.16 -9.01 5.66
CA GLN A 175 -15.33 -7.56 5.69
C GLN A 175 -15.29 -6.96 4.28
N ARG A 176 -14.32 -7.35 3.44
CA ARG A 176 -14.22 -6.86 2.06
C ARG A 176 -15.40 -7.28 1.20
N ALA A 177 -15.93 -8.47 1.40
CA ALA A 177 -17.15 -8.92 0.72
C ALA A 177 -18.38 -8.09 1.10
N LYS A 178 -18.51 -7.70 2.38
CA LYS A 178 -19.57 -6.81 2.86
C LYS A 178 -19.44 -5.41 2.26
N GLU A 179 -18.26 -4.81 2.35
CA GLU A 179 -17.97 -3.48 1.79
C GLU A 179 -18.24 -3.44 0.28
N GLN A 180 -17.85 -4.48 -0.46
CA GLN A 180 -18.12 -4.59 -1.89
C GLN A 180 -19.62 -4.63 -2.19
N LYS A 181 -20.39 -5.41 -1.41
CA LYS A 181 -21.83 -5.52 -1.57
C LYS A 181 -22.53 -4.19 -1.27
N GLU A 182 -22.15 -3.51 -0.19
CA GLU A 182 -22.66 -2.18 0.16
C GLU A 182 -22.34 -1.16 -0.93
N TRP A 183 -21.14 -1.22 -1.51
CA TRP A 183 -20.74 -0.35 -2.60
C TRP A 183 -21.52 -0.62 -3.91
N GLU A 184 -21.77 -1.89 -4.23
CA GLU A 184 -22.63 -2.27 -5.36
C GLU A 184 -24.07 -1.81 -5.18
N GLU A 185 -24.61 -1.94 -3.97
CA GLU A 185 -25.94 -1.48 -3.61
C GLU A 185 -26.05 0.05 -3.70
N TYR A 186 -25.07 0.78 -3.15
CA TYR A 186 -24.99 2.22 -3.26
C TYR A 186 -24.88 2.71 -4.70
N ARG A 187 -24.06 2.08 -5.54
CA ARG A 187 -23.96 2.40 -6.98
C ARG A 187 -25.27 2.14 -7.72
N ARG A 188 -25.96 1.05 -7.39
CA ARG A 188 -27.29 0.73 -7.96
C ARG A 188 -28.32 1.79 -7.59
N GLU A 189 -28.27 2.31 -6.36
CA GLU A 189 -29.19 3.34 -5.86
C GLU A 189 -28.85 4.76 -6.34
N ASN A 190 -27.61 5.00 -6.76
CA ASN A 190 -27.10 6.30 -7.19
C ASN A 190 -26.50 6.23 -8.61
N PRO A 191 -27.30 5.87 -9.64
CA PRO A 191 -26.80 5.64 -10.99
C PRO A 191 -26.24 6.91 -11.66
N ASP A 192 -26.71 8.09 -11.24
CA ASP A 192 -26.33 9.39 -11.81
C ASP A 192 -25.09 10.00 -11.14
N ARG A 193 -24.58 9.40 -10.05
CA ARG A 193 -23.37 9.88 -9.37
C ARG A 193 -22.14 9.32 -10.08
N VAL A 194 -21.34 10.21 -10.65
CA VAL A 194 -19.98 9.90 -11.07
C VAL A 194 -19.12 9.78 -9.81
N PHE A 195 -18.84 8.55 -9.41
CA PHE A 195 -17.87 8.29 -8.35
C PHE A 195 -16.48 8.43 -8.95
N GLU A 196 -15.85 9.58 -8.76
CA GLU A 196 -14.42 9.70 -8.97
C GLU A 196 -13.70 8.84 -7.92
N ALA A 197 -12.95 7.88 -8.43
CA ALA A 197 -12.04 7.02 -7.66
C ALA A 197 -10.60 7.46 -7.92
#